data_AF-A0A959VRJ8-F1
#
_entry.id   AF-A0A959VRJ8-F1
#
_cell.length_a   1.000
_cell.length_b   1.000
_cell.length_c   1.000
_cell.angle_alpha   90.00
_cell.angle_beta   90.00
_cell.angle_gamma   90.00
#
_symmetry.space_group_name_H-M   'P 1'
#
loop_
_entity.id
_entity.type
_entity.pdbx_description
1 polymer ?
#
loop_
_entity_poly.entity_id
_entity_poly.type
_entity_poly.pdbx_seq_one_letter_code
_entity_poly.pdbx_strand_id
1 'polypeptide(L)'
;RKKAREMAGISPVKSLSWGLHAATLCSDLSLPYSIGWTSRRNRVKATNRFLARAPGRDFGPFDRATARNNGVSQVCLDWPAIKVASPPKPGRLSQPTLILAGQYDLSTPVSYAKRELSRAPRGHLIVVPKAGHSVALRGSCADPGLASFLKGQPVGNPCQAGNHELQPRTISPWRIP
;
A
#
# COMPACT_ATOMS: atom_id res chain seq x y z
N ARG A 1 -2.22 21.57 13.43
CA ARG A 1 -1.56 20.30 13.85
C ARG A 1 -2.50 19.08 13.85
N LYS A 2 -3.69 19.12 14.47
CA LYS A 2 -4.63 17.97 14.51
C LYS A 2 -5.09 17.50 13.11
N LYS A 3 -5.61 18.43 12.29
CA LYS A 3 -6.04 18.16 10.89
C LYS A 3 -4.95 17.57 9.99
N ALA A 4 -3.70 18.02 10.14
CA ALA A 4 -2.56 17.52 9.36
C ALA A 4 -2.16 16.07 9.75
N ARG A 5 -2.34 15.68 11.03
CA ARG A 5 -2.08 14.30 11.48
C ARG A 5 -3.18 13.34 11.04
N GLU A 6 -4.43 13.80 10.98
CA GLU A 6 -5.54 13.05 10.38
C GLU A 6 -5.28 12.81 8.88
N MET A 7 -4.83 13.83 8.14
CA MET A 7 -4.40 13.68 6.74
C MET A 7 -3.15 12.78 6.56
N ALA A 8 -2.29 12.67 7.58
CA ALA A 8 -1.12 11.80 7.58
C ALA A 8 -1.45 10.31 7.83
N GLY A 9 -2.74 9.94 7.89
CA GLY A 9 -3.19 8.57 8.18
C GLY A 9 -3.10 8.18 9.65
N ILE A 10 -3.16 9.14 10.57
CA ILE A 10 -3.31 8.88 12.01
C ILE A 10 -4.74 9.25 12.39
N SER A 11 -5.66 8.30 12.21
CA SER A 11 -7.06 8.43 12.60
C SER A 11 -7.38 7.52 13.80
N PRO A 12 -8.33 7.88 14.67
CA PRO A 12 -8.77 7.01 15.76
C PRO A 12 -9.28 5.66 15.24
N VAL A 13 -9.04 4.56 15.96
CA VAL A 13 -9.50 3.20 15.55
C VAL A 13 -11.01 3.18 15.26
N LYS A 14 -11.80 3.93 16.03
CA LYS A 14 -13.26 4.05 15.82
C LYS A 14 -13.68 4.64 14.47
N SER A 15 -12.78 5.27 13.72
CA SER A 15 -13.08 5.75 12.36
C SER A 15 -12.79 4.72 11.28
N LEU A 16 -12.19 3.57 11.62
CA LEU A 16 -11.98 2.48 10.68
C LEU A 16 -13.29 1.71 10.48
N SER A 17 -13.79 1.70 9.24
CA SER A 17 -14.84 0.77 8.82
C SER A 17 -14.22 -0.41 8.11
N TRP A 18 -14.19 -1.57 8.77
CA TRP A 18 -13.71 -2.83 8.17
C TRP A 18 -14.56 -3.25 6.97
N GLY A 19 -15.87 -3.02 7.01
CA GLY A 19 -16.77 -3.29 5.89
C GLY A 19 -16.43 -2.45 4.66
N LEU A 20 -16.18 -1.14 4.83
CA LEU A 20 -15.78 -0.27 3.73
C LEU A 20 -14.39 -0.67 3.20
N HIS A 21 -13.44 -0.96 4.10
CA HIS A 21 -12.10 -1.41 3.72
C HIS A 21 -12.14 -2.69 2.86
N ALA A 22 -12.92 -3.69 3.29
CA ALA A 22 -13.12 -4.93 2.55
C ALA A 22 -13.86 -4.69 1.22
N ALA A 23 -14.90 -3.85 1.22
CA ALA A 23 -15.65 -3.51 0.00
C ALA A 23 -14.76 -2.91 -1.08
N THR A 24 -13.93 -1.93 -0.71
CA THR A 24 -12.98 -1.30 -1.63
C THR A 24 -11.97 -2.31 -2.14
N LEU A 25 -11.30 -3.05 -1.25
CA LEU A 25 -10.24 -3.96 -1.66
C LEU A 25 -10.76 -5.15 -2.48
N CYS A 26 -11.90 -5.74 -2.12
CA CYS A 26 -12.45 -6.85 -2.90
C CYS A 26 -12.99 -6.42 -4.26
N SER A 27 -13.28 -5.13 -4.45
CA SER A 27 -13.66 -4.55 -5.73
C SER A 27 -12.45 -4.24 -6.61
N ASP A 28 -11.37 -3.74 -6.01
CA ASP A 28 -10.23 -3.19 -6.77
C ASP A 28 -9.07 -4.17 -6.97
N LEU A 29 -8.93 -5.19 -6.10
CA LEU A 29 -7.82 -6.11 -6.17
C LEU A 29 -7.91 -7.02 -7.40
N SER A 30 -6.75 -7.24 -8.02
CA SER A 30 -6.57 -8.29 -9.03
C SER A 30 -6.52 -9.65 -8.36
N LEU A 31 -7.69 -10.27 -8.19
CA LEU A 31 -7.84 -11.60 -7.63
C LEU A 31 -7.65 -12.68 -8.70
N PRO A 32 -7.21 -13.91 -8.35
CA PRO A 32 -7.08 -15.02 -9.31
C PRO A 32 -8.43 -15.63 -9.73
N TYR A 33 -9.54 -14.96 -9.42
CA TYR A 33 -10.91 -15.31 -9.72
C TYR A 33 -11.75 -14.03 -9.87
N SER A 34 -12.91 -14.13 -10.50
CA SER A 34 -13.86 -13.01 -10.53
C SER A 34 -14.59 -12.88 -9.20
N ILE A 35 -14.65 -11.66 -8.64
CA ILE A 35 -15.41 -11.39 -7.42
C ILE A 35 -16.92 -11.66 -7.58
N GLY A 36 -17.43 -11.72 -8.81
CA GLY A 36 -18.82 -12.09 -9.10
C GLY A 36 -19.13 -13.60 -8.99
N TRP A 37 -18.12 -14.46 -8.78
CA TRP A 37 -18.37 -15.89 -8.59
C TRP A 37 -19.07 -16.16 -7.26
N THR A 38 -20.15 -16.93 -7.24
CA THR A 38 -20.89 -17.25 -6.01
C THR A 38 -20.25 -18.35 -5.16
N SER A 39 -19.54 -19.29 -5.78
CA SER A 39 -18.95 -20.44 -5.07
C SER A 39 -17.62 -20.09 -4.41
N ARG A 40 -17.63 -19.97 -3.07
CA ARG A 40 -16.41 -19.86 -2.25
C ARG A 40 -15.40 -20.96 -2.53
N ARG A 41 -15.86 -22.21 -2.66
CA ARG A 41 -14.99 -23.37 -2.97
C ARG A 41 -14.21 -23.15 -4.27
N ASN A 42 -14.85 -22.61 -5.29
CA ASN A 42 -14.20 -22.32 -6.57
C ASN A 42 -13.19 -21.16 -6.44
N ARG A 43 -13.50 -20.12 -5.67
CA ARG A 43 -12.56 -19.02 -5.36
C ARG A 43 -11.30 -19.54 -4.64
N VAL A 44 -11.47 -20.40 -3.64
CA VAL A 44 -10.35 -21.05 -2.92
C VAL A 44 -9.51 -21.92 -3.88
N LYS A 45 -10.16 -22.75 -4.71
CA LYS A 45 -9.47 -23.59 -5.69
C LYS A 45 -8.65 -22.76 -6.68
N ALA A 46 -9.22 -21.66 -7.19
CA ALA A 46 -8.51 -20.74 -8.10
C ALA A 46 -7.30 -20.09 -7.42
N THR A 47 -7.47 -19.64 -6.17
CA THR A 47 -6.39 -19.06 -5.36
C THR A 47 -5.25 -20.04 -5.17
N ASN A 48 -5.54 -21.27 -4.73
CA ASN A 48 -4.52 -22.29 -4.52
C ASN A 48 -3.79 -22.63 -5.83
N ARG A 49 -4.52 -22.69 -6.96
CA ARG A 49 -3.93 -22.97 -8.28
C ARG A 49 -3.04 -21.84 -8.77
N PHE A 50 -3.39 -20.59 -8.47
CA PHE A 50 -2.55 -19.43 -8.75
C PHE A 50 -1.25 -19.47 -7.92
N LEU A 51 -1.38 -19.67 -6.61
CA LEU A 51 -0.23 -19.71 -5.69
C LEU A 51 0.73 -20.88 -5.99
N ALA A 52 0.21 -22.03 -6.42
CA ALA A 52 1.03 -23.19 -6.80
C ALA A 52 1.95 -22.91 -7.99
N ARG A 53 1.61 -21.95 -8.85
CA ARG A 53 2.41 -21.57 -10.03
C ARG A 53 3.43 -20.46 -9.73
N ALA A 54 3.25 -19.74 -8.63
CA ALA A 54 4.17 -18.66 -8.26
C ALA A 54 5.51 -19.26 -7.78
N PRO A 55 6.66 -18.73 -8.22
CA PRO A 55 7.98 -19.09 -7.71
C PRO A 55 8.08 -18.98 -6.18
N GLY A 56 8.78 -19.92 -5.54
CA GLY A 56 8.96 -19.91 -4.08
C GLY A 56 9.59 -18.61 -3.55
N ARG A 57 10.51 -18.03 -4.32
CA ARG A 57 11.19 -16.76 -3.98
C ARG A 57 10.25 -15.56 -3.85
N ASP A 58 9.07 -15.61 -4.46
CA ASP A 58 8.10 -14.50 -4.45
C ASP A 58 7.39 -14.39 -3.08
N PHE A 59 7.49 -15.42 -2.25
CA PHE A 59 6.88 -15.47 -0.91
C PHE A 59 7.84 -15.03 0.20
N GLY A 60 9.14 -14.96 -0.10
CA GLY A 60 10.18 -14.61 0.87
C GLY A 60 9.88 -13.27 1.59
N PRO A 61 10.17 -13.16 2.89
CA PRO A 61 10.85 -14.13 3.75
C PRO A 61 9.93 -15.23 4.30
N PHE A 62 8.68 -15.30 3.86
CA PHE A 62 7.68 -16.24 4.35
C PHE A 62 7.49 -17.41 3.38
N ASP A 63 6.80 -18.45 3.86
CA ASP A 63 6.40 -19.57 3.00
C ASP A 63 5.06 -19.29 2.30
N ARG A 64 4.74 -20.14 1.31
CA ARG A 64 3.50 -20.05 0.54
C ARG A 64 2.26 -20.23 1.43
N ALA A 65 2.35 -21.04 2.49
CA ALA A 65 1.23 -21.30 3.39
C ALA A 65 0.87 -20.04 4.20
N THR A 66 1.88 -19.34 4.70
CA THR A 66 1.76 -18.07 5.40
C THR A 66 1.18 -17.01 4.48
N ALA A 67 1.71 -16.87 3.27
CA ALA A 67 1.18 -15.94 2.29
C ALA A 67 -0.27 -16.25 1.89
N ARG A 68 -0.62 -17.53 1.74
CA ARG A 68 -1.99 -17.95 1.41
C ARG A 68 -2.98 -17.56 2.49
N ASN A 69 -2.63 -17.71 3.77
CA ASN A 69 -3.56 -17.62 4.90
C ASN A 69 -3.61 -16.24 5.56
N ASN A 70 -3.00 -15.23 4.96
CA ASN A 70 -2.94 -13.87 5.50
C ASN A 70 -3.49 -12.82 4.53
N GLY A 71 -3.83 -11.66 5.08
CA GLY A 71 -4.17 -10.45 4.34
C GLY A 71 -5.60 -10.42 3.78
N VAL A 72 -5.90 -9.33 3.08
CA VAL A 72 -7.23 -9.04 2.53
C VAL A 72 -7.73 -10.08 1.51
N SER A 73 -6.83 -10.85 0.89
CA SER A 73 -7.21 -11.95 0.01
C SER A 73 -8.12 -12.97 0.69
N GLN A 74 -7.97 -13.18 2.02
CA GLN A 74 -8.84 -14.07 2.78
C GLN A 74 -10.24 -13.50 2.94
N VAL A 75 -10.32 -12.21 3.27
CA VAL A 75 -11.60 -11.50 3.42
C VAL A 75 -12.40 -11.58 2.11
N CYS A 76 -11.73 -11.47 0.96
CA CYS A 76 -12.39 -11.52 -0.34
C CYS A 76 -12.84 -12.90 -0.79
N LEU A 77 -12.46 -13.99 -0.09
CA LEU A 77 -13.03 -15.31 -0.38
C LEU A 77 -14.51 -15.37 0.01
N ASP A 78 -14.87 -14.67 1.09
CA ASP A 78 -16.19 -14.66 1.71
C ASP A 78 -17.02 -13.41 1.34
N TRP A 79 -16.43 -12.46 0.62
CA TRP A 79 -17.13 -11.26 0.17
C TRP A 79 -18.30 -11.58 -0.77
N PRO A 80 -19.47 -10.89 -0.65
CA PRO A 80 -20.62 -11.15 -1.51
C PRO A 80 -20.28 -11.10 -3.00
N ALA A 81 -20.95 -11.96 -3.78
CA ALA A 81 -20.84 -11.92 -5.23
C ALA A 81 -21.45 -10.62 -5.76
N ILE A 82 -20.60 -9.72 -6.24
CA ILE A 82 -21.01 -8.43 -6.79
C ILE A 82 -20.43 -8.25 -8.19
N LYS A 83 -21.14 -7.50 -9.04
CA LYS A 83 -20.59 -7.04 -10.31
C LYS A 83 -19.81 -5.76 -10.05
N VAL A 84 -18.52 -5.78 -10.36
CA VAL A 84 -17.62 -4.63 -10.22
C VAL A 84 -17.08 -4.30 -11.61
N ALA A 85 -17.21 -3.03 -12.01
CA ALA A 85 -16.55 -2.54 -13.21
C ALA A 85 -15.04 -2.51 -12.98
N SER A 86 -14.26 -2.98 -13.94
CA SER A 86 -12.81 -2.86 -13.84
C SER A 86 -12.40 -1.40 -13.76
N PRO A 87 -11.40 -1.04 -12.92
CA PRO A 87 -10.89 0.32 -12.89
C PRO A 87 -10.32 0.68 -14.27
N PRO A 88 -10.39 1.96 -14.67
CA PRO A 88 -9.79 2.41 -15.92
C PRO A 88 -8.29 2.12 -15.92
N LYS A 89 -7.74 1.84 -17.11
CA LYS A 89 -6.30 1.64 -17.25
C LYS A 89 -5.58 2.93 -16.81
N PRO A 90 -4.50 2.85 -16.01
CA PRO A 90 -3.81 4.05 -15.57
C PRO A 90 -3.20 4.80 -16.77
N GLY A 91 -3.42 6.12 -16.80
CA GLY A 91 -2.97 7.02 -17.86
C GLY A 91 -1.69 7.78 -17.51
N ARG A 92 -1.38 8.80 -18.32
CA ARG A 92 -0.26 9.73 -18.08
C ARG A 92 -0.62 10.73 -16.98
N LEU A 93 0.30 10.96 -16.05
CA LEU A 93 0.19 11.98 -15.02
C LEU A 93 0.83 13.28 -15.55
N SER A 94 0.00 14.16 -16.12
CA SER A 94 0.47 15.38 -16.79
C SER A 94 0.92 16.48 -15.82
N GLN A 95 0.37 16.50 -14.61
CA GLN A 95 0.68 17.49 -13.56
C GLN A 95 2.03 17.19 -12.86
N PRO A 96 2.68 18.19 -12.24
CA PRO A 96 3.81 17.90 -11.35
C PRO A 96 3.36 16.91 -10.29
N THR A 97 4.14 15.85 -10.08
CA THR A 97 3.73 14.74 -9.22
C THR A 97 4.87 14.39 -8.27
N LEU A 98 4.59 14.35 -6.98
CA LEU A 98 5.48 13.78 -5.98
C LEU A 98 4.95 12.42 -5.54
N ILE A 99 5.78 11.39 -5.68
CA ILE A 99 5.48 10.04 -5.23
C ILE A 99 6.35 9.75 -4.01
N LEU A 100 5.70 9.30 -2.93
CA LEU A 100 6.35 8.94 -1.68
C LEU A 100 6.17 7.45 -1.44
N ALA A 101 7.26 6.73 -1.13
CA ALA A 101 7.20 5.30 -0.86
C ALA A 101 8.08 4.93 0.35
N GLY A 102 7.61 4.00 1.17
CA GLY A 102 8.46 3.34 2.16
C GLY A 102 9.21 2.17 1.54
N GLN A 103 10.48 1.99 1.90
CA GLN A 103 11.32 0.89 1.38
C GLN A 103 10.74 -0.50 1.66
N TYR A 104 10.06 -0.68 2.79
CA TYR A 104 9.49 -1.95 3.28
C TYR A 104 7.96 -1.97 3.22
N ASP A 105 7.35 -1.09 2.42
CA ASP A 105 5.90 -1.10 2.23
C ASP A 105 5.46 -2.33 1.43
N LEU A 106 4.71 -3.23 2.06
CA LEU A 106 4.16 -4.43 1.41
C LEU A 106 2.79 -4.20 0.76
N SER A 107 2.09 -3.13 1.14
CA SER A 107 0.77 -2.79 0.60
C SER A 107 0.89 -2.02 -0.72
N THR A 108 1.85 -1.10 -0.79
CA THR A 108 2.16 -0.28 -1.97
C THR A 108 3.68 -0.24 -2.20
N PRO A 109 4.29 -1.33 -2.69
CA PRO A 109 5.75 -1.47 -2.73
C PRO A 109 6.42 -0.48 -3.68
N VAL A 110 7.72 -0.25 -3.47
CA VAL A 110 8.54 0.67 -4.29
C VAL A 110 8.46 0.37 -5.78
N SER A 111 8.30 -0.89 -6.18
CA SER A 111 8.11 -1.25 -7.59
C SER A 111 6.84 -0.63 -8.19
N TYR A 112 5.79 -0.44 -7.40
CA TYR A 112 4.54 0.20 -7.82
C TYR A 112 4.78 1.71 -7.96
N ALA A 113 5.46 2.32 -6.99
CA ALA A 113 5.86 3.73 -7.05
C ALA A 113 6.72 4.05 -8.27
N LYS A 114 7.66 3.15 -8.64
CA LYS A 114 8.46 3.28 -9.87
C LYS A 114 7.61 3.18 -11.14
N ARG A 115 6.59 2.32 -11.16
CA ARG A 115 5.65 2.25 -12.29
C ARG A 115 4.84 3.54 -12.41
N GLU A 116 4.36 4.10 -11.32
CA GLU A 116 3.67 5.40 -11.35
C GLU A 116 4.61 6.54 -11.77
N LEU A 117 5.87 6.52 -11.33
CA LEU A 117 6.87 7.49 -11.77
C LEU A 117 7.08 7.45 -13.28
N SER A 118 7.10 6.25 -13.89
CA SER A 118 7.22 6.11 -15.34
C SER A 118 6.06 6.75 -16.12
N ARG A 119 4.91 6.97 -15.46
CA ARG A 119 3.73 7.66 -16.03
C ARG A 119 3.75 9.17 -15.79
N ALA A 120 4.66 9.67 -14.96
CA ALA A 120 4.77 11.07 -14.56
C ALA A 120 6.05 11.71 -15.14
N PRO A 121 6.00 12.33 -16.33
CA PRO A 121 7.18 12.96 -16.95
C PRO A 121 7.78 14.11 -16.12
N ARG A 122 6.96 14.72 -15.26
CA ARG A 122 7.36 15.75 -14.28
C ARG A 122 7.35 15.20 -12.85
N GLY A 123 7.53 13.90 -12.73
CA GLY A 123 7.45 13.16 -11.47
C GLY A 123 8.75 13.18 -10.70
N HIS A 124 8.64 13.21 -9.37
CA HIS A 124 9.74 12.95 -8.45
C HIS A 124 9.35 11.82 -7.50
N LEU A 125 10.29 10.93 -7.21
CA LEU A 125 10.10 9.83 -6.26
C LEU A 125 11.04 10.00 -5.07
N ILE A 126 10.48 10.03 -3.86
CA ILE A 126 11.25 9.89 -2.63
C ILE A 126 10.96 8.51 -2.05
N VAL A 127 12.01 7.71 -1.86
CA VAL A 127 11.94 6.45 -1.12
C VAL A 127 12.50 6.69 0.28
N VAL A 128 11.67 6.48 1.29
CA VAL A 128 12.05 6.60 2.70
C VAL A 128 12.68 5.28 3.15
N PRO A 129 13.96 5.27 3.54
CA PRO A 129 14.66 4.06 3.93
C PRO A 129 14.04 3.44 5.19
N LYS A 130 14.07 2.12 5.27
CA LYS A 130 13.58 1.32 6.40
C LYS A 130 12.12 1.56 6.80
N ALA A 131 11.33 2.28 6.00
CA ALA A 131 9.95 2.66 6.32
C ALA A 131 8.90 1.74 5.67
N GLY A 132 7.80 1.49 6.37
CA GLY A 132 6.64 0.76 5.88
C GLY A 132 5.62 1.66 5.18
N HIS A 133 4.34 1.30 5.28
CA HIS A 133 3.25 1.99 4.58
C HIS A 133 2.98 3.42 5.09
N SER A 134 2.57 4.32 4.17
CA SER A 134 2.13 5.70 4.46
C SER A 134 3.20 6.59 5.12
N VAL A 135 4.21 7.01 4.35
CA VAL A 135 5.36 7.81 4.83
C VAL A 135 5.18 9.34 4.79
N ALA A 136 4.05 9.82 4.26
CA ALA A 136 3.74 11.23 4.17
C ALA A 136 3.41 11.83 5.54
N LEU A 137 3.97 13.00 5.87
CA LEU A 137 3.65 13.79 7.08
C LEU A 137 3.84 13.00 8.39
N ARG A 138 4.81 12.06 8.40
CA ARG A 138 5.13 11.20 9.54
C ARG A 138 6.33 11.67 10.35
N GLY A 139 6.89 12.84 10.06
CA GLY A 139 8.18 13.27 10.60
C GLY A 139 9.35 12.52 9.97
N SER A 140 9.19 12.02 8.74
CA SER A 140 10.25 11.30 8.04
C SER A 140 11.16 12.26 7.28
N CYS A 141 12.29 11.76 6.77
CA CYS A 141 13.16 12.52 5.87
C CYS A 141 12.45 13.02 4.59
N ALA A 142 11.25 12.51 4.26
CA ALA A 142 10.49 12.99 3.10
C ALA A 142 9.76 14.32 3.34
N ASP A 143 9.51 14.70 4.60
CA ASP A 143 8.68 15.88 4.93
C ASP A 143 9.24 17.20 4.34
N PRO A 144 10.56 17.47 4.38
CA PRO A 144 11.14 18.63 3.69
C PRO A 144 10.88 18.62 2.18
N GLY A 145 11.04 17.47 1.52
CA GLY A 145 10.80 17.33 0.08
C GLY A 145 9.32 17.54 -0.29
N LEU A 146 8.40 17.05 0.54
CA LEU A 146 6.97 17.33 0.40
C LEU A 146 6.67 18.83 0.54
N ALA A 147 7.28 19.50 1.53
CA ALA A 147 7.11 20.94 1.71
C ALA A 147 7.64 21.74 0.52
N SER A 148 8.81 21.39 -0.02
CA SER A 148 9.36 22.03 -1.22
C SER A 148 8.46 21.82 -2.44
N PHE A 149 7.98 20.60 -2.65
CA PHE A 149 7.07 20.28 -3.75
C PHE A 149 5.81 21.14 -3.72
N LEU A 150 5.17 21.28 -2.56
CA LEU A 150 3.96 22.10 -2.38
C LEU A 150 4.22 23.59 -2.63
N LYS A 151 5.45 24.07 -2.45
CA LYS A 151 5.86 25.45 -2.75
C LYS A 151 6.29 25.66 -4.19
N GLY A 152 6.24 24.63 -5.04
CA GLY A 152 6.78 24.68 -6.40
C GLY A 152 8.31 24.80 -6.45
N GLN A 153 8.98 24.44 -5.35
CA GLN A 153 10.44 24.47 -5.23
C GLN A 153 11.05 23.12 -5.61
N PRO A 154 12.35 23.07 -5.97
CA PRO A 154 13.06 21.82 -6.19
C PRO A 154 12.95 20.88 -4.98
N VAL A 155 12.58 19.62 -5.23
CA VAL A 155 12.36 18.60 -4.19
C VAL A 155 13.67 18.13 -3.56
N GLY A 156 14.75 18.05 -4.35
CA GLY A 156 16.05 17.53 -3.91
C GLY A 156 16.01 16.03 -3.59
N ASN A 157 16.95 15.58 -2.75
CA ASN A 157 16.99 14.19 -2.25
C ASN A 157 17.09 14.17 -0.72
N PRO A 158 15.99 14.48 -0.01
CA PRO A 158 16.05 14.75 1.43
C PRO A 158 16.30 13.50 2.28
N CYS A 159 16.22 12.31 1.70
CA CYS A 159 16.49 11.03 2.35
C CYS A 159 17.87 10.44 2.01
N GLN A 160 18.71 11.16 1.27
CA GLN A 160 20.07 10.71 0.90
C GLN A 160 21.09 10.92 2.02
N ALA A 161 20.83 11.87 2.93
CA ALA A 161 21.75 12.25 4.00
C ALA A 161 21.48 11.44 5.28
N GLY A 162 22.19 10.31 5.43
CA GLY A 162 22.44 9.70 6.73
C GLY A 162 21.34 8.81 7.31
N ASN A 163 21.75 7.97 8.26
CA ASN A 163 20.96 6.94 8.92
C ASN A 163 19.71 7.50 9.61
N HIS A 164 18.62 7.67 8.87
CA HIS A 164 17.29 7.82 9.45
C HIS A 164 16.81 6.45 9.90
N GLU A 165 17.41 5.96 10.98
CA GLU A 165 16.85 4.85 11.73
C GLU A 165 15.43 5.23 12.12
N LEU A 166 14.45 4.44 11.70
CA LEU A 166 13.15 4.50 12.35
C LEU A 166 13.43 4.27 13.82
N GLN A 167 13.31 5.30 14.66
CA GLN A 167 13.27 5.04 16.09
C GLN A 167 12.12 4.07 16.29
N PRO A 168 12.36 2.85 16.78
CA PRO A 168 11.29 1.95 17.14
C PRO A 168 10.42 2.76 18.09
N ARG A 169 9.19 3.09 17.70
CA ARG A 169 8.23 3.43 18.74
C ARG A 169 8.14 2.16 19.55
N THR A 170 8.61 2.20 20.79
CA THR A 170 8.29 1.18 21.79
C THR A 170 6.77 1.21 21.93
N ILE A 171 6.09 0.43 21.08
CA ILE A 171 4.70 0.07 21.31
C ILE A 171 4.80 -0.93 22.44
N SER A 172 4.48 -0.49 23.66
CA SER A 172 4.40 -1.40 24.79
C SER A 172 3.46 -2.55 24.39
N PRO A 173 3.89 -3.81 24.45
CA PRO A 173 3.14 -4.95 23.90
C PRO A 173 1.77 -5.19 24.56
N TRP A 174 1.40 -4.40 25.58
CA TRP A 174 0.25 -4.62 26.45
C TRP A 174 -0.77 -3.47 26.49
N ARG A 175 -0.81 -2.57 25.51
CA ARG A 175 -1.92 -1.62 25.38
C ARG A 175 -2.60 -1.74 24.03
N ILE A 176 -3.39 -2.80 23.91
CA ILE A 176 -4.56 -2.83 23.03
C ILE A 176 -5.73 -2.37 23.93
N PRO A 177 -6.48 -1.31 23.59
CA PRO A 177 -7.71 -0.97 24.31
C PRO A 177 -8.76 -2.09 24.19
#